data_AF-A0A3B8WNJ2-F1
#
_entry.id   AF-A0A3B8WNJ2-F1
#
_cell.length_a   1.000
_cell.length_b   1.000
_cell.length_c   1.000
_cell.angle_alpha   90.00
_cell.angle_beta   90.00
_cell.angle_gamma   90.00
#
_symmetry.space_group_name_H-M   'P 1'
#
loop_
_entity.id
_entity.type
_entity.pdbx_description
1 polymer ?
#
loop_
_entity_poly.entity_id
_entity_poly.type
_entity_poly.pdbx_seq_one_letter_code
_entity_poly.pdbx_strand_id
1 'polypeptide(L)'
;MSTPLENYLNSCGGKPTAAMCAYVANLQQVASVNPSIAADIVNEIQNQRSHLKLIASENYCSLAVQAAMGNLLTDKYAEGYPEHRYYGGCVNVDAVENTAAHEAEELFGADYAYVQPHSGADTNLVAYWAILSAKVETPTLEELGVKSLNDLTDAQFAELRKRFGNQKLMGLDYS
;
A
#
# COMPACT_ATOMS: atom_id res chain seq x y z
N MET A 1 30.19 18.02 19.52
CA MET A 1 29.98 18.54 18.14
C MET A 1 28.48 18.76 17.97
N SER A 2 28.06 19.82 17.30
CA SER A 2 26.65 20.07 17.02
C SER A 2 26.08 19.00 16.08
N THR A 3 24.87 18.54 16.37
CA THR A 3 24.15 17.56 15.56
C THR A 3 23.71 18.15 14.22
N PRO A 4 23.44 17.33 13.18
CA PRO A 4 22.91 17.83 11.90
C PRO A 4 21.68 18.73 12.05
N LEU A 5 20.74 18.38 12.95
CA LEU A 5 19.56 19.20 13.22
C LEU A 5 19.91 20.55 13.84
N GLU A 6 20.81 20.58 14.84
CA GLU A 6 21.29 21.83 15.44
C GLU A 6 21.97 22.72 14.40
N ASN A 7 22.78 22.14 13.52
CA ASN A 7 23.42 22.87 12.42
C ASN A 7 22.39 23.48 11.46
N TYR A 8 21.32 22.75 11.14
CA TYR A 8 20.23 23.29 10.32
C TYR A 8 19.52 24.45 11.03
N LEU A 9 19.13 24.27 12.29
CA LEU A 9 18.44 25.29 13.08
C LEU A 9 19.27 26.57 13.23
N ASN A 10 20.59 26.43 13.43
CA ASN A 10 21.50 27.57 13.50
C ASN A 10 21.70 28.28 12.14
N SER A 11 21.64 27.54 11.03
CA SER A 11 21.87 28.11 9.69
C SER A 11 20.62 28.77 9.08
N CYS A 12 19.42 28.46 9.58
CA CYS A 12 18.16 28.96 9.00
C CYS A 12 17.77 30.40 9.40
N GLY A 13 18.66 31.15 10.09
CA GLY A 13 18.41 32.55 10.45
C GLY A 13 17.15 32.78 11.30
N GLY A 14 16.80 31.81 12.15
CA GLY A 14 15.60 31.84 12.99
C GLY A 14 14.29 31.55 12.26
N LYS A 15 14.33 31.07 11.01
CA LYS A 15 13.15 30.73 10.21
C LYS A 15 13.21 29.28 9.70
N PRO A 16 13.17 28.28 10.60
CA PRO A 16 13.15 26.90 10.18
C PRO A 16 11.83 26.55 9.50
N THR A 17 11.87 25.63 8.53
CA THR A 17 10.65 25.07 7.92
C THR A 17 10.36 23.70 8.55
N ALA A 18 9.09 23.42 8.85
CA ALA A 18 8.70 22.12 9.43
C ALA A 18 9.15 20.94 8.55
N ALA A 19 9.05 21.07 7.23
CA ALA A 19 9.42 20.03 6.28
C ALA A 19 10.93 19.69 6.34
N MET A 20 11.80 20.71 6.33
CA MET A 20 13.25 20.48 6.42
C MET A 20 13.68 20.06 7.83
N CYS A 21 13.03 20.58 8.88
CA CYS A 21 13.23 20.07 10.25
C CYS A 21 12.97 18.57 10.32
N ALA A 22 11.81 18.12 9.81
CA ALA A 22 11.43 16.72 9.81
C ALA A 22 12.42 15.87 9.00
N TYR A 23 12.81 16.33 7.81
CA TYR A 23 13.78 15.62 6.96
C TYR A 23 15.13 15.43 7.66
N VAL A 24 15.72 16.50 8.22
CA VAL A 24 17.02 16.44 8.89
C VAL A 24 16.94 15.62 10.18
N ALA A 25 15.87 15.77 10.96
CA ALA A 25 15.67 15.01 12.19
C ALA A 25 15.57 13.50 11.91
N ASN A 26 14.82 13.11 10.86
CA ASN A 26 14.69 11.71 10.46
C ASN A 26 16.04 11.12 10.02
N LEU A 27 16.81 11.83 9.20
CA LEU A 27 18.15 11.38 8.81
C LEU A 27 19.10 11.26 9.99
N GLN A 28 19.02 12.17 10.96
CA GLN A 28 19.82 12.09 12.18
C GLN A 28 19.47 10.84 13.00
N GLN A 29 18.19 10.46 13.09
CA GLN A 29 17.77 9.20 13.73
C GLN A 29 18.34 7.98 13.01
N VAL A 30 18.25 7.94 11.68
CA VAL A 30 18.86 6.86 10.87
C VAL A 30 20.36 6.81 11.09
N ALA A 31 21.05 7.96 11.06
CA ALA A 31 22.50 8.06 11.21
C ALA A 31 22.98 7.60 12.59
N SER A 32 22.15 7.74 13.63
CA SER A 32 22.48 7.26 14.98
C SER A 32 22.64 5.73 15.05
N VAL A 33 22.00 5.01 14.12
CA VAL A 33 22.09 3.55 13.99
C VAL A 33 23.05 3.17 12.86
N ASN A 34 22.91 3.80 11.69
CA ASN A 34 23.74 3.55 10.52
C ASN A 34 24.04 4.85 9.74
N PRO A 35 25.21 5.47 9.95
CA PRO A 35 25.57 6.72 9.29
C PRO A 35 25.80 6.58 7.78
N SER A 36 26.21 5.39 7.31
CA SER A 36 26.41 5.15 5.87
C SER A 36 25.09 5.22 5.12
N ILE A 37 24.03 4.60 5.66
CA ILE A 37 22.69 4.63 5.05
C ILE A 37 22.14 6.04 5.00
N ALA A 38 22.29 6.83 6.08
CA ALA A 38 21.87 8.22 6.07
C ALA A 38 22.65 9.05 5.02
N ALA A 39 23.95 8.80 4.85
CA ALA A 39 24.75 9.46 3.82
C ALA A 39 24.30 9.06 2.41
N ASP A 40 24.01 7.78 2.16
CA ASP A 40 23.53 7.30 0.85
C ASP A 40 22.17 7.89 0.48
N ILE A 41 21.25 8.06 1.45
CA ILE A 41 19.97 8.76 1.22
C ILE A 41 20.20 10.21 0.78
N VAL A 42 21.15 10.92 1.39
CA VAL A 42 21.49 12.30 1.01
C VAL A 42 22.15 12.34 -0.38
N ASN A 43 23.04 11.39 -0.67
CA ASN A 43 23.70 11.28 -1.97
C ASN A 43 22.68 11.02 -3.10
N GLU A 44 21.64 10.24 -2.84
CA GLU A 44 20.56 10.00 -3.81
C GLU A 44 19.81 11.29 -4.17
N ILE A 45 19.57 12.20 -3.21
CA ILE A 45 18.97 13.50 -3.54
C ILE A 45 19.90 14.31 -4.45
N GLN A 46 21.21 14.29 -4.20
CA GLN A 46 22.17 14.96 -5.07
C GLN A 46 22.12 14.37 -6.49
N ASN A 47 22.07 13.05 -6.61
CA ASN A 47 21.93 12.34 -7.88
C ASN A 47 20.65 12.75 -8.63
N GLN A 48 19.50 12.74 -7.95
CA GLN A 48 18.23 13.16 -8.54
C GLN A 48 18.25 14.62 -9.02
N ARG A 49 18.99 15.50 -8.35
CA ARG A 49 19.10 16.93 -8.73
C ARG A 49 20.12 17.18 -9.85
N SER A 50 21.05 16.26 -10.08
CA SER A 50 22.04 16.38 -11.16
C SER A 50 21.58 15.79 -12.49
N HIS A 51 20.42 15.14 -12.53
CA HIS A 51 19.88 14.47 -13.73
C HIS A 51 18.52 15.02 -14.13
N LEU A 52 18.27 15.03 -15.45
CA LEU A 52 16.92 15.22 -15.97
C LEU A 52 16.19 13.88 -15.91
N LYS A 53 15.12 13.83 -15.11
CA LYS A 53 14.25 12.66 -15.00
C LYS A 53 13.32 12.57 -16.21
N LEU A 54 13.55 11.58 -17.07
CA LEU A 54 12.81 11.37 -18.33
C LEU A 54 11.99 10.07 -18.36
N ILE A 55 12.03 9.30 -17.27
CA ILE A 55 11.24 8.07 -17.14
C ILE A 55 9.81 8.46 -16.76
N ALA A 56 8.85 8.19 -17.65
CA ALA A 56 7.47 8.66 -17.50
C ALA A 56 6.73 8.12 -16.25
N SER A 57 7.15 6.98 -15.71
CA SER A 57 6.58 6.37 -14.52
C SER A 57 7.19 6.87 -13.21
N GLU A 58 8.25 7.68 -13.26
CA GLU A 58 8.87 8.23 -12.06
C GLU A 58 8.36 9.64 -11.75
N ASN A 59 8.30 9.97 -10.46
CA ASN A 59 7.89 11.28 -9.99
C ASN A 59 8.61 11.65 -8.68
N TYR A 60 8.34 12.84 -8.15
CA TYR A 60 8.78 13.28 -6.83
C TYR A 60 7.55 13.47 -5.94
N CYS A 61 7.50 12.77 -4.80
CA CYS A 61 6.45 12.99 -3.81
C CYS A 61 6.74 14.23 -2.96
N SER A 62 5.70 14.84 -2.39
CA SER A 62 5.86 15.96 -1.47
C SER A 62 6.47 15.52 -0.14
N LEU A 63 7.13 16.44 0.57
CA LEU A 63 7.66 16.16 1.91
C LEU A 63 6.56 15.83 2.92
N ALA A 64 5.32 16.28 2.70
CA ALA A 64 4.17 15.91 3.52
C ALA A 64 3.85 14.41 3.40
N VAL A 65 3.86 13.87 2.17
CA VAL A 65 3.69 12.43 1.94
C VAL A 65 4.82 11.64 2.59
N GLN A 66 6.07 12.08 2.44
CA GLN A 66 7.21 11.41 3.07
C GLN A 66 7.11 11.40 4.60
N ALA A 67 6.66 12.51 5.20
CA ALA A 67 6.44 12.59 6.65
C ALA A 67 5.28 11.68 7.11
N ALA A 68 4.23 11.53 6.30
CA ALA A 68 3.11 10.63 6.57
C ALA A 68 3.49 9.13 6.49
N MET A 69 4.59 8.78 5.83
CA MET A 69 5.10 7.40 5.80
C MET A 69 6.00 7.07 6.98
N GLY A 70 6.70 8.06 7.54
CA GLY A 70 7.67 7.89 8.61
C GLY A 70 7.11 8.15 10.02
N ASN A 71 6.02 7.47 10.40
CA ASN A 71 5.41 7.63 11.72
C ASN A 71 4.95 6.31 12.36
N LEU A 72 4.40 6.40 13.57
CA LEU A 72 4.06 5.26 14.44
C LEU A 72 2.85 4.43 13.97
N LEU A 73 2.14 4.83 12.90
CA LEU A 73 1.07 3.98 12.35
C LEU A 73 1.62 2.64 11.83
N THR A 74 2.91 2.56 11.51
CA THR A 74 3.57 1.30 11.13
C THR A 74 3.52 0.23 12.23
N ASP A 75 3.32 0.60 13.49
CA ASP A 75 3.24 -0.34 14.61
C ASP A 75 1.84 -0.95 14.75
N LYS A 76 0.85 -0.46 13.99
CA LYS A 76 -0.55 -0.84 14.14
C LYS A 76 -0.95 -1.92 13.14
N TYR A 77 -1.28 -3.09 13.66
CA TYR A 77 -1.96 -4.14 12.91
C TYR A 77 -3.48 -3.86 12.85
N ALA A 78 -4.04 -3.77 11.65
CA ALA A 78 -5.42 -3.33 11.39
C ALA A 78 -6.14 -4.19 10.33
N GLU A 79 -6.01 -5.51 10.43
CA GLU A 79 -6.70 -6.45 9.52
C GLU A 79 -8.22 -6.25 9.52
N GLY A 80 -8.82 -6.36 8.34
CA GLY A 80 -10.21 -6.01 8.06
C GLY A 80 -10.33 -4.67 7.34
N TYR A 81 -11.52 -4.08 7.37
CA TYR A 81 -11.80 -2.75 6.83
C TYR A 81 -12.38 -1.85 7.94
N PRO A 82 -12.48 -0.53 7.75
CA PRO A 82 -12.97 0.39 8.78
C PRO A 82 -14.28 -0.10 9.41
N GLU A 83 -14.38 0.00 10.73
CA GLU A 83 -15.53 -0.47 11.55
C GLU A 83 -15.74 -2.01 11.57
N HIS A 84 -15.02 -2.76 10.75
CA HIS A 84 -15.08 -4.22 10.65
C HIS A 84 -13.69 -4.85 10.79
N ARG A 85 -12.96 -4.42 11.83
CA ARG A 85 -11.61 -4.91 12.14
C ARG A 85 -11.65 -6.20 12.97
N TYR A 86 -10.68 -7.07 12.75
CA TYR A 86 -10.48 -8.25 13.60
C TYR A 86 -9.86 -7.90 14.96
N TYR A 87 -9.25 -6.72 15.09
CA TYR A 87 -8.54 -6.26 16.28
C TYR A 87 -9.06 -4.89 16.76
N GLY A 88 -9.06 -4.70 18.08
CA GLY A 88 -9.47 -3.44 18.70
C GLY A 88 -8.44 -2.30 18.55
N GLY A 89 -8.87 -1.08 18.89
CA GLY A 89 -8.00 0.11 18.94
C GLY A 89 -7.66 0.70 17.57
N CYS A 90 -8.53 0.50 16.57
CA CYS A 90 -8.29 0.97 15.19
C CYS A 90 -8.96 2.31 14.87
N VAL A 91 -9.61 2.98 15.83
CA VAL A 91 -10.41 4.22 15.63
C VAL A 91 -9.69 5.27 14.76
N ASN A 92 -8.41 5.55 15.05
CA ASN A 92 -7.65 6.55 14.30
C ASN A 92 -7.18 6.05 12.92
N VAL A 93 -6.91 4.75 12.78
CA VAL A 93 -6.55 4.15 11.48
C VAL A 93 -7.76 4.10 10.57
N ASP A 94 -8.93 3.76 11.12
CA ASP A 94 -10.22 3.78 10.41
C ASP A 94 -10.53 5.18 9.90
N ALA A 95 -10.31 6.23 10.71
CA ALA A 95 -10.49 7.60 10.27
C ALA A 95 -9.58 7.98 9.09
N VAL A 96 -8.31 7.56 9.11
CA VAL A 96 -7.36 7.80 8.03
C VAL A 96 -7.77 7.04 6.76
N GLU A 97 -8.11 5.76 6.89
CA GLU A 97 -8.49 4.90 5.77
C GLU A 97 -9.80 5.37 5.11
N ASN A 98 -10.81 5.72 5.91
CA ASN A 98 -12.07 6.29 5.41
C ASN A 98 -11.84 7.61 4.68
N THR A 99 -11.00 8.49 5.22
CA THR A 99 -10.67 9.76 4.56
C THR A 99 -10.03 9.52 3.20
N ALA A 100 -9.05 8.61 3.12
CA ALA A 100 -8.38 8.28 1.87
C ALA A 100 -9.34 7.66 0.83
N ALA A 101 -10.26 6.79 1.27
CA ALA A 101 -11.26 6.20 0.38
C ALA A 101 -12.23 7.28 -0.15
N HIS A 102 -12.80 8.11 0.73
CA HIS A 102 -13.71 9.18 0.33
C HIS A 102 -13.05 10.21 -0.60
N GLU A 103 -11.80 10.62 -0.33
CA GLU A 103 -11.09 11.53 -1.23
C GLU A 103 -10.88 10.92 -2.62
N ALA A 104 -10.62 9.61 -2.70
CA ALA A 104 -10.51 8.91 -3.99
C ALA A 104 -11.86 8.80 -4.71
N GLU A 105 -12.94 8.49 -3.99
CA GLU A 105 -14.32 8.46 -4.51
C GLU A 105 -14.70 9.82 -5.09
N GLU A 106 -14.49 10.90 -4.34
CA GLU A 106 -14.78 12.27 -4.78
C GLU A 106 -13.92 12.69 -5.99
N LEU A 107 -12.62 12.37 -5.97
CA LEU A 107 -11.70 12.75 -7.03
C LEU A 107 -12.02 12.08 -8.36
N PHE A 108 -12.41 10.80 -8.33
CA PHE A 108 -12.64 10.00 -9.53
C PHE A 108 -14.13 9.81 -9.89
N GLY A 109 -15.05 10.26 -9.04
CA GLY A 109 -16.49 10.04 -9.22
C GLY A 109 -16.88 8.57 -9.14
N ALA A 110 -16.23 7.81 -8.27
CA ALA A 110 -16.49 6.38 -8.07
C ALA A 110 -17.50 6.16 -6.92
N ASP A 111 -18.28 5.09 -7.00
CA ASP A 111 -19.21 4.71 -5.92
C ASP A 111 -18.48 4.22 -4.66
N TYR A 112 -17.29 3.62 -4.85
CA TYR A 112 -16.46 3.05 -3.78
C TYR A 112 -14.98 3.12 -4.14
N ALA A 113 -14.11 3.30 -3.15
CA ALA A 113 -12.66 3.16 -3.30
C ALA A 113 -12.06 2.18 -2.28
N TYR A 114 -11.11 1.36 -2.75
CA TYR A 114 -10.34 0.44 -1.91
C TYR A 114 -8.86 0.84 -1.91
N VAL A 115 -8.36 1.25 -0.74
CA VAL A 115 -7.05 1.93 -0.59
C VAL A 115 -5.97 1.09 0.09
N GLN A 116 -6.24 -0.19 0.40
CA GLN A 116 -5.26 -1.08 1.03
C GLN A 116 -4.23 -1.76 0.11
N PRO A 117 -4.41 -1.94 -1.22
CA PRO A 117 -3.41 -2.61 -2.05
C PRO A 117 -2.02 -1.97 -1.95
N HIS A 118 -0.98 -2.77 -1.73
CA HIS A 118 0.39 -2.27 -1.51
C HIS A 118 1.06 -1.75 -2.79
N SER A 119 0.58 -2.18 -3.96
CA SER A 119 1.11 -1.80 -5.26
C SER A 119 0.07 -1.93 -6.37
N GLY A 120 0.40 -1.43 -7.57
CA GLY A 120 -0.45 -1.61 -8.75
C GLY A 120 -0.58 -3.07 -9.18
N ALA A 121 0.45 -3.90 -8.94
CA ALA A 121 0.37 -5.34 -9.23
C ALA A 121 -0.65 -6.04 -8.31
N ASP A 122 -0.61 -5.72 -7.01
CA ASP A 122 -1.55 -6.27 -6.02
C ASP A 122 -2.98 -5.81 -6.31
N THR A 123 -3.14 -4.55 -6.76
CA THR A 123 -4.44 -4.00 -7.17
C THR A 123 -5.07 -4.83 -8.29
N ASN A 124 -4.30 -5.16 -9.33
CA ASN A 124 -4.78 -5.99 -10.44
C ASN A 124 -5.16 -7.39 -9.97
N LEU A 125 -4.34 -8.00 -9.11
CA LEU A 125 -4.63 -9.33 -8.56
C LEU A 125 -5.94 -9.34 -7.77
N VAL A 126 -6.13 -8.36 -6.88
CA VAL A 126 -7.36 -8.22 -6.08
C VAL A 126 -8.57 -8.01 -7.00
N ALA A 127 -8.47 -7.14 -8.00
CA ALA A 127 -9.56 -6.88 -8.93
C ALA A 127 -9.95 -8.14 -9.72
N TYR A 128 -8.98 -8.88 -10.25
CA TYR A 128 -9.25 -10.14 -10.94
C TYR A 128 -9.86 -11.18 -10.01
N TRP A 129 -9.34 -11.32 -8.79
CA TRP A 129 -9.89 -12.26 -7.81
C TRP A 129 -11.32 -11.93 -7.44
N ALA A 130 -11.64 -10.65 -7.18
CA ALA A 130 -12.98 -10.21 -6.86
C ALA A 130 -13.97 -10.52 -8.00
N ILE A 131 -13.57 -10.27 -9.26
CA ILE A 131 -14.40 -10.58 -10.43
C ILE A 131 -14.58 -12.09 -10.59
N LEU A 132 -13.50 -12.88 -10.48
CA LEU A 132 -13.57 -14.34 -10.60
C LEU A 132 -14.45 -14.93 -9.49
N SER A 133 -14.30 -14.46 -8.25
CA SER A 133 -15.12 -14.93 -7.15
C SER A 133 -16.60 -14.62 -7.39
N ALA A 134 -16.93 -13.36 -7.73
CA ALA A 134 -18.32 -12.93 -7.94
C ALA A 134 -18.98 -13.50 -9.21
N LYS A 135 -18.22 -13.72 -10.29
CA LYS A 135 -18.77 -14.12 -11.60
C LYS A 135 -18.62 -15.59 -11.91
N VAL A 136 -17.68 -16.29 -11.25
CA VAL A 136 -17.38 -17.70 -11.51
C VAL A 136 -17.61 -18.52 -10.26
N GLU A 137 -16.92 -18.24 -9.17
CA GLU A 137 -16.96 -19.07 -7.96
C GLU A 137 -18.35 -19.11 -7.33
N THR A 138 -18.90 -17.96 -6.92
CA THR A 138 -20.19 -17.91 -6.21
C THR A 138 -21.32 -18.56 -7.01
N PRO A 139 -21.53 -18.24 -8.31
CA PRO A 139 -22.57 -18.89 -9.10
C PRO A 139 -22.34 -20.40 -9.28
N THR A 140 -21.09 -20.84 -9.38
CA THR A 140 -20.75 -22.27 -9.52
C THR A 140 -21.07 -23.04 -8.24
N LEU A 141 -20.71 -22.48 -7.08
CA LEU A 141 -21.00 -23.09 -5.79
C LEU A 141 -22.52 -23.21 -5.57
N GLU A 142 -23.28 -22.18 -5.94
CA GLU A 142 -24.74 -22.18 -5.91
C GLU A 142 -25.34 -23.22 -6.87
N GLU A 143 -24.86 -23.28 -8.12
CA GLU A 143 -25.31 -24.25 -9.14
C GLU A 143 -25.11 -25.70 -8.68
N LEU A 144 -23.99 -25.97 -8.01
CA LEU A 144 -23.60 -27.30 -7.55
C LEU A 144 -24.08 -27.64 -6.13
N GLY A 145 -24.67 -26.68 -5.42
CA GLY A 145 -25.16 -26.85 -4.06
C GLY A 145 -24.07 -27.12 -3.02
N VAL A 146 -22.85 -26.66 -3.27
CA VAL A 146 -21.69 -26.82 -2.36
C VAL A 146 -21.31 -25.49 -1.71
N LYS A 147 -20.62 -25.53 -0.56
CA LYS A 147 -20.29 -24.31 0.22
C LYS A 147 -18.88 -23.80 -0.05
N SER A 148 -17.97 -24.67 -0.45
CA SER A 148 -16.60 -24.36 -0.77
C SER A 148 -16.16 -25.10 -2.02
N LEU A 149 -15.19 -24.53 -2.72
CA LEU A 149 -14.51 -25.20 -3.82
C LEU A 149 -13.82 -26.49 -3.37
N ASN A 150 -13.42 -26.58 -2.10
CA ASN A 150 -12.85 -27.79 -1.51
C ASN A 150 -13.85 -28.94 -1.40
N ASP A 151 -15.15 -28.64 -1.48
CA ASP A 151 -16.22 -29.65 -1.43
C ASP A 151 -16.53 -30.22 -2.83
N LEU A 152 -15.87 -29.73 -3.89
CA LEU A 152 -16.05 -30.23 -5.25
C LEU A 152 -15.43 -31.62 -5.41
N THR A 153 -16.18 -32.52 -6.03
CA THR A 153 -15.62 -33.79 -6.53
C THR A 153 -14.71 -33.54 -7.73
N ASP A 154 -13.76 -34.44 -7.99
CA ASP A 154 -12.88 -34.39 -9.17
C ASP A 154 -13.67 -34.24 -10.49
N ALA A 155 -14.84 -34.88 -10.58
CA ALA A 155 -15.71 -34.80 -11.75
C ALA A 155 -16.33 -33.40 -11.93
N GLN A 156 -16.79 -32.78 -10.84
CA GLN A 156 -17.33 -31.42 -10.86
C GLN A 156 -16.22 -30.40 -11.18
N PHE A 157 -15.03 -30.60 -10.62
CA PHE A 157 -13.87 -29.76 -10.91
C PHE A 157 -13.42 -29.89 -12.37
N ALA A 158 -13.42 -31.11 -12.93
CA ALA A 158 -13.12 -31.33 -14.34
C ALA A 158 -14.12 -30.65 -15.28
N GLU A 159 -15.41 -30.68 -14.96
CA GLU A 159 -16.44 -30.00 -15.75
C GLU A 159 -16.30 -28.47 -15.67
N LEU A 160 -16.00 -27.94 -14.48
CA LEU A 160 -15.71 -26.52 -14.31
C LEU A 160 -14.50 -26.08 -15.16
N ARG A 161 -13.41 -26.85 -15.13
CA ARG A 161 -12.23 -26.59 -15.98
C ARG A 161 -12.57 -26.62 -17.46
N LYS A 162 -13.40 -27.57 -17.90
CA LYS A 162 -13.84 -27.69 -19.28
C LYS A 162 -14.64 -26.47 -19.75
N ARG A 163 -15.53 -25.95 -18.90
CA ARG A 163 -16.30 -24.72 -19.16
C ARG A 163 -15.41 -23.50 -19.42
N PHE A 164 -14.23 -23.46 -18.78
CA PHE A 164 -13.24 -22.39 -18.95
C PHE A 164 -12.06 -22.79 -19.86
N GLY A 165 -12.30 -23.68 -20.82
CA GLY A 165 -11.34 -24.00 -21.87
C GLY A 165 -10.14 -24.84 -21.42
N ASN A 166 -10.32 -25.65 -20.37
CA ASN A 166 -9.30 -26.52 -19.76
C ASN A 166 -8.04 -25.79 -19.28
N GLN A 167 -8.11 -24.48 -19.10
CA GLN A 167 -7.02 -23.71 -18.52
C GLN A 167 -6.84 -24.08 -17.04
N LYS A 168 -5.59 -24.04 -16.56
CA LYS A 168 -5.33 -24.12 -15.12
C LYS A 168 -5.70 -22.75 -14.51
N LEU A 169 -6.77 -22.72 -13.72
CA LEU A 169 -7.18 -21.53 -12.99
C LEU A 169 -6.22 -21.34 -11.81
N MET A 170 -5.27 -20.41 -11.93
CA MET A 170 -4.39 -20.05 -10.82
C MET A 170 -5.24 -19.50 -9.67
N GLY A 171 -5.23 -20.20 -8.53
CA GLY A 171 -6.07 -19.90 -7.36
C GLY A 171 -7.05 -21.03 -6.98
N LEU A 172 -7.31 -21.97 -7.90
CA LEU A 172 -8.24 -23.10 -7.68
C LEU A 172 -7.55 -24.47 -7.80
N ASP A 173 -6.26 -24.50 -8.14
CA ASP A 173 -5.50 -25.74 -8.32
C ASP A 173 -4.87 -26.15 -6.98
N TYR A 174 -5.53 -27.09 -6.28
CA TYR A 174 -4.98 -27.74 -5.08
C TYR A 174 -4.15 -29.00 -5.42
N SER A 175 -3.85 -29.24 -6.70
CA SER A 175 -3.07 -30.39 -7.19
C SER A 175 -1.59 -30.08 -7.47
#